data_AF-A0A2V9KJ81-F1
#
_entry.id   AF-A0A2V9KJ81-F1
#
_cell.length_a   1.000
_cell.length_b   1.000
_cell.length_c   1.000
_cell.angle_alpha   90.00
_cell.angle_beta   90.00
_cell.angle_gamma   90.00
#
_symmetry.space_group_name_H-M   'P 1'
#
loop_
_entity.id
_entity.type
_entity.pdbx_description
1 polymer ?
#
loop_
_entity_poly.entity_id
_entity_poly.type
_entity_poly.pdbx_seq_one_letter_code
_entity_poly.pdbx_strand_id
1 'polypeptide(L)'
;MRAQWAEADRKFAVREAARAWQRANWIDAAALAAIETAYADDSVRAGPAFRVLYFILTVFMGASATAAFATVLKTDATAACLAASAVCVAATEYLMGPMKRLRSGFESAASLLALLFAVAAVLSRFWRSPEWVTLAPAAALAGLAAWRWGYWIYAAASAVLFFAASAHSPSARLIWIAAPLALFRLLLQASESAGVAPRHRTCAAAVLAVCAGALYGAINPYSLEHFDIGRRMAQPWLLRSSALLTALVPIAFLWIGIRS
;
A
#
# COMPACT_ATOMS: atom_id res chain seq x y z
N MET A 1 6.22 -11.53 -3.18
CA MET A 1 5.88 -11.45 -4.64
C MET A 1 6.56 -12.59 -5.38
N ARG A 2 5.93 -13.17 -6.41
CA ARG A 2 6.57 -14.21 -7.25
C ARG A 2 7.57 -13.59 -8.22
N ALA A 3 8.69 -14.27 -8.47
CA ALA A 3 9.76 -13.78 -9.36
C ALA A 3 9.26 -13.46 -10.78
N GLN A 4 8.38 -14.30 -11.32
CA GLN A 4 7.77 -14.11 -12.64
C GLN A 4 7.02 -12.77 -12.78
N TRP A 5 6.32 -12.35 -11.72
CA TRP A 5 5.60 -11.07 -11.73
C TRP A 5 6.55 -9.88 -11.67
N ALA A 6 7.61 -10.01 -10.88
CA ALA A 6 8.64 -8.97 -10.77
C ALA A 6 9.37 -8.77 -12.11
N GLU A 7 9.63 -9.85 -12.84
CA GLU A 7 10.23 -9.79 -14.18
C GLU A 7 9.29 -9.12 -15.20
N ALA A 8 8.01 -9.51 -15.23
CA ALA A 8 7.01 -8.89 -16.10
C ALA A 8 6.84 -7.38 -15.80
N ASP A 9 6.89 -6.97 -14.54
CA ASP A 9 6.87 -5.56 -14.16
C ASP A 9 8.14 -4.81 -14.59
N ARG A 10 9.32 -5.44 -14.51
CA ARG A 10 10.59 -4.85 -14.99
C ARG A 10 10.56 -4.64 -16.51
N LYS A 11 10.17 -5.67 -17.27
CA LYS A 11 10.02 -5.58 -18.74
C LYS A 11 9.07 -4.47 -19.14
N PHE A 12 7.94 -4.36 -18.45
CA PHE A 12 6.99 -3.29 -18.70
C PHE A 12 7.53 -1.90 -18.36
N ALA A 13 8.23 -1.73 -17.23
CA ALA A 13 8.81 -0.43 -16.86
C ALA A 13 9.81 0.07 -17.90
N VAL A 14 10.63 -0.83 -18.48
CA VAL A 14 11.56 -0.49 -19.57
C VAL A 14 10.81 -0.03 -20.81
N ARG A 15 9.76 -0.75 -21.22
CA ARG A 15 8.95 -0.37 -22.39
C ARG A 15 8.19 0.95 -22.19
N GLU A 16 7.65 1.18 -21.00
CA GLU A 16 6.97 2.43 -20.66
C GLU A 16 7.93 3.63 -20.70
N ALA A 17 9.15 3.47 -20.16
CA ALA A 17 10.21 4.46 -20.25
C ALA A 17 10.62 4.73 -21.70
N ALA A 18 10.83 3.68 -22.51
CA ALA A 18 11.16 3.82 -23.92
C ALA A 18 10.09 4.59 -24.71
N ARG A 19 8.81 4.30 -24.48
CA ARG A 19 7.70 5.06 -25.08
C ARG A 19 7.66 6.51 -24.60
N ALA A 20 8.06 6.79 -23.36
CA ALA A 20 8.17 8.17 -22.87
C ALA A 20 9.34 8.92 -23.55
N TRP A 21 10.49 8.26 -23.71
CA TRP A 21 11.64 8.82 -24.45
C TRP A 21 11.32 9.09 -25.91
N GLN A 22 10.57 8.19 -26.57
CA GLN A 22 10.13 8.41 -27.94
C GLN A 22 9.19 9.63 -28.03
N ARG A 23 8.22 9.76 -27.11
CA ARG A 23 7.34 10.95 -27.05
C ARG A 23 8.10 12.25 -26.79
N ALA A 24 9.23 12.17 -26.10
CA ALA A 24 10.15 13.29 -25.88
C ALA A 24 11.15 13.52 -27.05
N ASN A 25 11.05 12.73 -28.13
CA ASN A 25 11.99 12.72 -29.27
C ASN A 25 13.45 12.44 -28.88
N TRP A 26 13.70 11.70 -27.79
CA TRP A 26 15.05 11.30 -27.38
C TRP A 26 15.54 10.02 -28.06
N ILE A 27 14.61 9.20 -28.55
CA ILE A 27 14.88 7.98 -29.33
C ILE A 27 14.01 7.97 -30.58
N ASP A 28 14.48 7.29 -31.62
CA ASP A 28 13.75 7.09 -32.86
C ASP A 28 12.82 5.87 -32.80
N ALA A 29 11.96 5.73 -33.81
CA ALA A 29 11.02 4.61 -33.89
C ALA A 29 11.72 3.25 -34.04
N ALA A 30 12.90 3.21 -34.66
CA ALA A 30 13.69 1.99 -34.80
C ALA A 30 14.27 1.53 -33.45
N ALA A 31 14.83 2.44 -32.64
CA ALA A 31 15.27 2.12 -31.28
C ALA A 31 14.10 1.65 -30.40
N LEU A 32 12.92 2.27 -30.52
CA LEU A 32 11.74 1.79 -29.78
C LEU A 32 11.38 0.35 -30.18
N ALA A 33 11.33 0.04 -31.48
CA ALA A 33 11.01 -1.30 -31.96
C ALA A 33 12.03 -2.35 -31.48
N ALA A 34 13.33 -2.00 -31.47
CA ALA A 34 14.37 -2.87 -30.93
C ALA A 34 14.18 -3.15 -29.44
N ILE A 35 13.85 -2.12 -28.63
CA ILE A 35 13.59 -2.28 -27.19
C ILE A 35 12.34 -3.13 -26.95
N GLU A 36 11.25 -2.90 -27.69
CA GLU A 36 10.02 -3.67 -27.53
C GLU A 36 10.21 -5.16 -27.89
N THR A 37 11.08 -5.45 -28.86
CA THR A 37 11.44 -6.82 -29.25
C THR A 37 12.32 -7.47 -28.19
N ALA A 38 13.34 -6.77 -27.69
CA ALA A 38 14.25 -7.28 -26.65
C ALA A 38 13.55 -7.53 -25.30
N TYR A 39 12.54 -6.72 -24.97
CA TYR A 39 11.78 -6.81 -23.72
C TYR A 39 10.32 -7.23 -23.93
N ALA A 40 10.06 -8.20 -24.83
CA ALA A 40 8.72 -8.72 -25.06
C ALA A 40 8.03 -9.18 -23.75
N ASP A 41 6.76 -8.81 -23.59
CA ASP A 41 5.93 -9.12 -22.41
C ASP A 41 4.66 -9.83 -22.86
N ASP A 42 4.47 -11.08 -22.44
CA ASP A 42 3.29 -11.91 -22.73
C ASP A 42 2.05 -11.50 -21.91
N SER A 43 2.20 -10.57 -20.96
CA SER A 43 1.14 -10.23 -20.01
C SER A 43 -0.01 -9.50 -20.70
N VAL A 44 -1.24 -9.96 -20.47
CA VAL A 44 -2.44 -9.30 -21.01
C VAL A 44 -2.80 -8.12 -20.13
N ARG A 45 -2.80 -6.91 -20.71
CA ARG A 45 -3.07 -5.64 -20.02
C ARG A 45 -4.26 -4.94 -20.65
N ALA A 46 -5.16 -4.42 -19.84
CA ALA A 46 -6.29 -3.62 -20.32
C ALA A 46 -5.89 -2.15 -20.47
N GLY A 47 -6.50 -1.45 -21.44
CA GLY A 47 -6.42 0.01 -21.51
C GLY A 47 -7.02 0.68 -20.26
N PRO A 48 -6.68 1.94 -19.97
CA PRO A 48 -7.05 2.60 -18.71
C PRO A 48 -8.56 2.67 -18.47
N ALA A 49 -9.36 2.98 -19.51
CA ALA A 49 -10.82 3.04 -19.39
C ALA A 49 -11.44 1.67 -19.06
N PHE A 50 -11.05 0.63 -19.80
CA PHE A 50 -11.51 -0.75 -19.55
C PHE A 50 -11.03 -1.26 -18.19
N ARG A 51 -9.83 -0.89 -17.75
CA ARG A 51 -9.32 -1.25 -16.44
C ARG A 51 -10.19 -0.70 -15.31
N VAL A 52 -10.63 0.55 -15.42
CA VAL A 52 -11.55 1.17 -14.44
C VAL A 52 -12.91 0.48 -14.50
N LEU A 53 -13.44 0.22 -15.69
CA LEU A 53 -14.71 -0.47 -15.87
C LEU A 53 -14.69 -1.88 -15.24
N TYR A 54 -13.68 -2.69 -15.57
CA TYR A 54 -13.50 -4.03 -15.01
C TYR A 54 -13.33 -4.00 -13.49
N PHE A 55 -12.62 -3.00 -12.97
CA PHE A 55 -12.47 -2.82 -11.53
C PHE A 55 -13.83 -2.59 -10.86
N ILE A 56 -14.60 -1.59 -11.32
CA ILE A 56 -15.90 -1.23 -10.72
C ILE A 56 -16.88 -2.41 -10.79
N LEU A 57 -16.99 -3.04 -11.95
CA LEU A 57 -17.88 -4.19 -12.14
C LEU A 57 -17.48 -5.35 -11.22
N THR A 58 -16.19 -5.65 -11.10
CA THR A 58 -15.72 -6.74 -10.23
C THR A 58 -16.00 -6.46 -8.76
N VAL A 59 -15.77 -5.23 -8.29
CA VAL A 59 -16.09 -4.82 -6.91
C VAL A 59 -17.59 -4.98 -6.64
N PHE A 60 -18.42 -4.44 -7.53
CA PHE A 60 -19.88 -4.49 -7.37
C PHE A 60 -20.43 -5.91 -7.41
N MET A 61 -20.01 -6.71 -8.39
CA MET A 61 -20.43 -8.11 -8.50
C MET A 61 -19.92 -8.95 -7.33
N GLY A 62 -18.67 -8.76 -6.90
CA GLY A 62 -18.11 -9.48 -5.75
C GLY A 62 -18.86 -9.18 -4.45
N ALA A 63 -19.08 -7.89 -4.15
CA ALA A 63 -19.85 -7.48 -2.97
C ALA A 63 -21.29 -8.01 -2.99
N SER A 64 -21.97 -7.89 -4.14
CA SER A 64 -23.35 -8.36 -4.30
C SER A 64 -23.44 -9.88 -4.19
N ALA A 65 -22.50 -10.62 -4.78
CA ALA A 65 -22.44 -12.07 -4.69
C ALA A 65 -22.21 -12.55 -3.26
N THR A 66 -21.33 -11.89 -2.50
CA THR A 66 -21.10 -12.21 -1.08
C THR A 66 -22.34 -11.95 -0.23
N ALA A 67 -23.04 -10.83 -0.46
CA ALA A 67 -24.30 -10.53 0.22
C ALA A 67 -25.38 -11.57 -0.11
N ALA A 68 -25.56 -11.91 -1.40
CA ALA A 68 -26.49 -12.94 -1.83
C ALA A 68 -26.16 -14.31 -1.21
N PHE A 69 -24.88 -14.71 -1.21
CA PHE A 69 -24.40 -15.94 -0.59
C PHE A 69 -24.76 -16.00 0.91
N ALA A 70 -24.50 -14.93 1.66
CA ALA A 70 -24.82 -14.85 3.08
C ALA A 70 -26.34 -15.00 3.33
N THR A 71 -27.17 -14.34 2.52
CA THR A 71 -28.64 -14.39 2.65
C THR A 71 -29.22 -15.76 2.29
N VAL A 72 -28.80 -16.35 1.16
CA VAL A 72 -29.33 -17.63 0.66
C VAL A 72 -28.95 -18.79 1.58
N LEU A 73 -27.69 -18.82 2.03
CA LEU A 73 -27.21 -19.88 2.92
C LEU A 73 -27.45 -19.58 4.41
N LYS A 74 -28.10 -18.46 4.74
CA LYS A 74 -28.35 -18.00 6.12
C LYS A 74 -27.09 -18.08 6.98
N THR A 75 -25.94 -17.76 6.38
CA THR A 75 -24.63 -17.90 7.01
C THR A 75 -24.30 -16.62 7.77
N ASP A 76 -23.57 -16.74 8.89
CA ASP A 76 -23.08 -15.57 9.62
C ASP A 76 -22.20 -14.68 8.72
N ALA A 77 -22.32 -13.37 8.88
CA ALA A 77 -21.60 -12.36 8.12
C ALA A 77 -20.08 -12.57 8.19
N THR A 78 -19.56 -12.98 9.35
CA THR A 78 -18.13 -13.25 9.55
C THR A 78 -17.66 -14.41 8.67
N ALA A 79 -18.40 -15.52 8.67
CA ALA A 79 -18.06 -16.70 7.88
C ALA A 79 -18.18 -16.42 6.38
N ALA A 80 -19.22 -15.68 5.95
CA ALA A 80 -19.38 -15.25 4.57
C ALA A 80 -18.22 -14.36 4.10
N CYS A 81 -17.79 -13.39 4.92
CA CYS A 81 -16.65 -12.53 4.61
C CYS A 81 -15.33 -13.31 4.54
N LEU A 82 -15.09 -14.27 5.45
CA LEU A 82 -13.89 -15.09 5.39
C LEU A 82 -13.85 -15.98 4.14
N ALA A 83 -14.98 -16.61 3.79
CA ALA A 83 -15.08 -17.40 2.57
C ALA A 83 -14.87 -16.55 1.32
N ALA A 84 -15.51 -15.37 1.24
CA ALA A 84 -15.36 -14.45 0.13
C ALA A 84 -13.92 -13.92 0.02
N SER A 85 -13.28 -13.61 1.15
CA SER A 85 -11.86 -13.24 1.21
C SER A 85 -10.98 -14.34 0.62
N ALA A 86 -11.15 -15.60 1.05
CA ALA A 86 -10.37 -16.73 0.55
C ALA A 86 -10.54 -16.94 -0.96
N VAL A 87 -11.78 -16.85 -1.46
CA VAL A 87 -12.07 -16.94 -2.90
C VAL A 87 -11.41 -15.79 -3.66
N CYS A 88 -11.48 -14.56 -3.14
CA CYS A 88 -10.87 -13.39 -3.78
C CYS A 88 -9.33 -13.48 -3.79
N VAL A 89 -8.70 -14.01 -2.74
CA VAL A 89 -7.26 -14.29 -2.72
C VAL A 89 -6.91 -15.29 -3.82
N ALA A 90 -7.62 -16.42 -3.89
CA ALA A 90 -7.39 -17.43 -4.91
C ALA A 90 -7.59 -16.89 -6.33
N ALA A 91 -8.65 -16.11 -6.54
CA ALA A 91 -8.94 -15.45 -7.82
C ALA A 91 -7.82 -14.47 -8.22
N THR A 92 -7.32 -13.68 -7.27
CA THR A 92 -6.22 -12.73 -7.52
C THR A 92 -4.95 -13.48 -7.96
N GLU A 93 -4.62 -14.58 -7.27
CA GLU A 93 -3.47 -15.42 -7.62
C GLU A 93 -3.62 -16.11 -8.98
N TYR A 94 -4.83 -16.56 -9.30
CA TYR A 94 -5.14 -17.19 -10.57
C TYR A 94 -5.06 -16.21 -11.75
N LEU A 95 -5.59 -14.99 -11.57
CA LEU A 95 -5.54 -13.93 -12.57
C LEU A 95 -4.11 -13.47 -12.85
N MET A 96 -3.31 -13.24 -11.81
CA MET A 96 -1.94 -12.75 -11.97
C MET A 96 -0.93 -13.83 -12.36
N GLY A 97 -1.16 -15.09 -11.95
CA GLY A 97 -0.28 -16.21 -12.27
C GLY A 97 -0.65 -16.86 -13.61
N PRO A 98 -1.48 -17.91 -13.62
CA PRO A 98 -1.86 -18.65 -14.83
C PRO A 98 -2.35 -17.77 -15.99
N MET A 99 -3.21 -16.79 -15.73
CA MET A 99 -3.78 -15.97 -16.81
C MET A 99 -2.84 -14.84 -17.26
N LYS A 100 -1.72 -14.62 -16.56
CA LYS A 100 -0.77 -13.52 -16.80
C LYS A 100 -1.46 -12.14 -16.99
N ARG A 101 -2.61 -11.92 -16.32
CA ARG A 101 -3.37 -10.67 -16.40
C ARG A 101 -2.83 -9.69 -15.36
N LEU A 102 -1.91 -8.84 -15.80
CA LEU A 102 -1.32 -7.80 -14.96
C LEU A 102 -1.86 -6.44 -15.41
N ARG A 103 -2.33 -5.62 -14.45
CA ARG A 103 -2.93 -4.30 -14.72
C ARG A 103 -4.20 -4.37 -15.59
N SER A 104 -5.00 -5.44 -15.47
CA SER A 104 -6.27 -5.58 -16.18
C SER A 104 -7.44 -4.95 -15.42
N GLY A 105 -7.33 -4.73 -14.12
CA GLY A 105 -8.39 -4.15 -13.28
C GLY A 105 -9.10 -5.19 -12.42
N PHE A 106 -9.32 -6.39 -12.97
CA PHE A 106 -9.90 -7.54 -12.26
C PHE A 106 -9.05 -7.95 -11.06
N GLU A 107 -7.74 -8.05 -11.24
CA GLU A 107 -6.81 -8.46 -10.19
C GLU A 107 -6.69 -7.41 -9.08
N SER A 108 -6.74 -6.12 -9.41
CA SER A 108 -6.78 -5.05 -8.41
C SER A 108 -8.09 -5.06 -7.63
N ALA A 109 -9.22 -5.33 -8.28
CA ALA A 109 -10.52 -5.43 -7.60
C ALA A 109 -10.60 -6.67 -6.71
N ALA A 110 -10.18 -7.83 -7.21
CA ALA A 110 -10.16 -9.08 -6.43
C ALA A 110 -9.25 -8.96 -5.20
N SER A 111 -8.06 -8.37 -5.34
CA SER A 111 -7.18 -8.14 -4.17
C SER A 111 -7.76 -7.15 -3.17
N LEU A 112 -8.45 -6.11 -3.65
CA LEU A 112 -9.12 -5.14 -2.79
C LEU A 112 -10.26 -5.80 -2.03
N LEU A 113 -11.13 -6.55 -2.72
CA LEU A 113 -12.22 -7.28 -2.10
C LEU A 113 -11.71 -8.30 -1.08
N ALA A 114 -10.63 -9.03 -1.39
CA ALA A 114 -9.99 -9.93 -0.44
C ALA A 114 -9.61 -9.21 0.86
N LEU A 115 -8.94 -8.06 0.74
CA LEU A 115 -8.56 -7.24 1.88
C LEU A 115 -9.78 -6.70 2.64
N LEU A 116 -10.76 -6.13 1.93
CA LEU A 116 -11.96 -5.54 2.53
C LEU A 116 -12.80 -6.59 3.27
N PHE A 117 -13.00 -7.78 2.68
CA PHE A 117 -13.72 -8.86 3.35
C PHE A 117 -12.95 -9.41 4.55
N ALA A 118 -11.62 -9.54 4.47
CA ALA A 118 -10.82 -9.93 5.62
C ALA A 118 -10.93 -8.92 6.77
N VAL A 119 -10.85 -7.62 6.45
CA VAL A 119 -11.04 -6.54 7.44
C VAL A 119 -12.46 -6.53 7.99
N ALA A 120 -13.48 -6.72 7.14
CA ALA A 120 -14.88 -6.80 7.57
C ALA A 120 -15.13 -7.97 8.53
N ALA A 121 -14.48 -9.12 8.33
CA ALA A 121 -14.55 -10.26 9.25
C ALA A 121 -13.88 -9.97 10.60
N VAL A 122 -12.77 -9.22 10.61
CA VAL A 122 -12.15 -8.76 11.86
C VAL A 122 -13.09 -7.79 12.56
N LEU A 123 -13.64 -6.82 11.83
CA LEU A 123 -14.56 -5.83 12.38
C LEU A 123 -15.82 -6.49 12.95
N SER A 124 -16.44 -7.44 12.24
CA SER A 124 -17.64 -8.13 12.74
C SER A 124 -17.38 -8.86 14.07
N ARG A 125 -16.17 -9.43 14.24
CA ARG A 125 -15.80 -10.16 15.46
C ARG A 125 -15.45 -9.25 16.64
N PHE A 126 -14.84 -8.10 16.37
CA PHE A 126 -14.22 -7.22 17.36
C PHE A 126 -14.83 -5.81 17.40
N TRP A 127 -16.04 -5.60 16.87
CA TRP A 127 -16.64 -4.26 16.76
C TRP A 127 -16.87 -3.57 18.12
N ARG A 128 -17.01 -4.34 19.20
CA ARG A 128 -17.16 -3.83 20.59
C ARG A 128 -15.83 -3.70 21.33
N SER A 129 -14.74 -4.16 20.73
CA SER A 129 -13.42 -4.08 21.33
C SER A 129 -12.83 -2.68 21.12
N PRO A 130 -11.81 -2.29 21.91
CA PRO A 130 -11.08 -1.06 21.67
C PRO A 130 -10.55 -0.99 20.23
N GLU A 131 -10.56 0.19 19.63
CA GLU A 131 -10.21 0.41 18.21
C GLU A 131 -8.86 -0.19 17.80
N TRP A 132 -7.85 -0.16 18.68
CA TRP A 132 -6.53 -0.74 18.38
C TRP A 132 -6.57 -2.25 18.12
N VAL A 133 -7.55 -2.98 18.69
CA VAL A 133 -7.76 -4.43 18.49
C VAL A 133 -8.22 -4.75 17.07
N THR A 134 -8.88 -3.81 16.39
CA THR A 134 -9.29 -3.95 14.98
C THR A 134 -8.28 -3.32 14.02
N LEU A 135 -7.67 -2.20 14.41
CA LEU A 135 -6.68 -1.48 13.59
C LEU A 135 -5.39 -2.29 13.41
N ALA A 136 -4.88 -2.96 14.45
CA ALA A 136 -3.63 -3.71 14.35
C ALA A 136 -3.71 -4.91 13.38
N PRO A 137 -4.75 -5.79 13.45
CA PRO A 137 -4.94 -6.82 12.44
C PRO A 137 -5.19 -6.25 11.04
N ALA A 138 -5.94 -5.15 10.91
CA ALA A 138 -6.17 -4.51 9.62
C ALA A 138 -4.85 -3.97 9.00
N ALA A 139 -3.99 -3.37 9.82
CA ALA A 139 -2.65 -2.95 9.42
C ALA A 139 -1.80 -4.14 8.94
N ALA A 140 -1.84 -5.26 9.66
CA ALA A 140 -1.13 -6.48 9.31
C ALA A 140 -1.65 -7.08 7.99
N LEU A 141 -2.97 -7.17 7.80
CA LEU A 141 -3.60 -7.66 6.57
C LEU A 141 -3.24 -6.77 5.37
N ALA A 142 -3.30 -5.44 5.53
CA ALA A 142 -2.89 -4.51 4.48
C ALA A 142 -1.40 -4.64 4.16
N GLY A 143 -0.54 -4.85 5.17
CA GLY A 143 0.90 -5.06 5.00
C GLY A 143 1.19 -6.37 4.26
N LEU A 144 0.50 -7.46 4.59
CA LEU A 144 0.59 -8.73 3.90
C LEU A 144 0.10 -8.61 2.44
N ALA A 145 -1.00 -7.89 2.20
CA ALA A 145 -1.49 -7.61 0.86
C ALA A 145 -0.48 -6.79 0.04
N ALA A 146 0.13 -5.77 0.65
CA ALA A 146 1.18 -4.96 0.03
C ALA A 146 2.42 -5.80 -0.31
N TRP A 147 2.87 -6.65 0.62
CA TRP A 147 4.01 -7.55 0.39
C TRP A 147 3.71 -8.58 -0.70
N ARG A 148 2.50 -9.14 -0.70
CA ARG A 148 2.10 -10.22 -1.62
C ARG A 148 1.87 -9.74 -3.04
N TRP A 149 1.19 -8.60 -3.22
CA TRP A 149 0.71 -8.10 -4.51
C TRP A 149 1.38 -6.80 -4.98
N GLY A 150 2.06 -6.07 -4.10
CA GLY A 150 2.88 -4.90 -4.48
C GLY A 150 2.07 -3.64 -4.82
N TYR A 151 0.87 -3.46 -4.26
CA TYR A 151 0.10 -2.22 -4.45
C TYR A 151 0.47 -1.18 -3.39
N TRP A 152 0.87 0.02 -3.83
CA TRP A 152 1.30 1.11 -2.95
C TRP A 152 0.20 1.57 -1.98
N ILE A 153 -1.07 1.52 -2.41
CA ILE A 153 -2.22 1.90 -1.57
C ILE A 153 -2.30 0.99 -0.34
N TYR A 154 -2.04 -0.31 -0.49
CA TYR A 154 -2.06 -1.25 0.64
C TYR A 154 -0.90 -0.99 1.59
N ALA A 155 0.28 -0.62 1.06
CA ALA A 155 1.44 -0.27 1.87
C ALA A 155 1.19 1.02 2.68
N ALA A 156 0.64 2.05 2.02
CA ALA A 156 0.24 3.30 2.66
C ALA A 156 -0.84 3.06 3.73
N ALA A 157 -1.90 2.32 3.40
CA ALA A 157 -2.96 1.98 4.34
C ALA A 157 -2.43 1.20 5.55
N SER A 158 -1.53 0.23 5.34
CA SER A 158 -0.86 -0.51 6.42
C SER A 158 -0.10 0.42 7.35
N ALA A 159 0.71 1.34 6.80
CA ALA A 159 1.47 2.31 7.58
C ALA A 159 0.55 3.27 8.37
N VAL A 160 -0.51 3.80 7.73
CA VAL A 160 -1.49 4.68 8.39
C VAL A 160 -2.19 3.95 9.53
N LEU A 161 -2.69 2.73 9.29
CA LEU A 161 -3.36 1.92 10.30
C LEU A 161 -2.42 1.53 11.45
N PHE A 162 -1.15 1.27 11.15
CA PHE A 162 -0.12 1.02 12.17
C PHE A 162 0.09 2.24 13.08
N PHE A 163 0.27 3.43 12.49
CA PHE A 163 0.42 4.66 13.26
C PHE A 163 -0.85 4.99 14.07
N ALA A 164 -2.04 4.80 13.47
CA ALA A 164 -3.31 4.94 14.18
C ALA A 164 -3.43 3.96 15.35
N ALA A 165 -3.10 2.67 15.17
CA ALA A 165 -3.13 1.68 16.25
C ALA A 165 -2.13 2.02 17.36
N SER A 166 -0.90 2.43 17.01
CA SER A 166 0.14 2.80 17.98
C SER A 166 -0.17 4.09 18.74
N ALA A 167 -1.09 4.93 18.24
CA ALA A 167 -1.55 6.13 18.96
C ALA A 167 -2.28 5.82 20.27
N HIS A 168 -2.74 4.57 20.46
CA HIS A 168 -3.33 4.11 21.73
C HIS A 168 -2.29 3.67 22.77
N SER A 169 -1.01 3.61 22.41
CA SER A 169 0.07 3.26 23.34
C SER A 169 0.49 4.44 24.21
N PRO A 170 0.86 4.24 25.50
CA PRO A 170 1.43 5.29 26.35
C PRO A 170 2.67 5.96 25.74
N SER A 171 3.38 5.23 24.86
CA SER A 171 4.60 5.67 24.18
C SER A 171 4.34 6.07 22.72
N ALA A 172 3.09 6.40 22.35
CA ALA A 172 2.69 6.74 20.97
C ALA A 172 3.64 7.72 20.28
N ARG A 173 3.97 8.83 20.94
CA ARG A 173 4.86 9.87 20.39
C ARG A 173 6.28 9.36 20.13
N LEU A 174 6.82 8.50 21.01
CA LEU A 174 8.13 7.89 20.80
C LEU A 174 8.10 6.91 19.62
N ILE A 175 7.04 6.12 19.47
CA ILE A 175 6.87 5.20 18.33
C ILE A 175 6.83 5.99 17.02
N TRP A 176 6.09 7.10 16.98
CA TRP A 176 5.96 7.94 15.78
C TRP A 176 7.24 8.69 15.41
N ILE A 177 8.19 8.86 16.34
CA ILE A 177 9.51 9.43 16.06
C ILE A 177 10.53 8.32 15.71
N ALA A 178 10.61 7.29 16.55
CA ALA A 178 11.60 6.23 16.43
C ALA A 178 11.38 5.36 15.19
N ALA A 179 10.13 5.00 14.86
CA ALA A 179 9.85 4.11 13.74
C ALA A 179 10.23 4.74 12.38
N PRO A 180 9.84 6.00 12.05
CA PRO A 180 10.32 6.66 10.84
C PRO A 180 11.85 6.77 10.78
N LEU A 181 12.51 7.16 11.86
CA LEU A 181 13.97 7.32 11.88
C LEU A 181 14.69 5.98 11.67
N ALA A 182 14.22 4.91 12.31
CA ALA A 182 14.80 3.57 12.17
C ALA A 182 14.58 2.99 10.76
N LEU A 183 13.42 3.25 10.15
CA LEU A 183 13.05 2.70 8.85
C LEU A 183 13.50 3.56 7.67
N PHE A 184 13.84 4.84 7.88
CA PHE A 184 14.11 5.80 6.81
C PHE A 184 15.14 5.29 5.80
N ARG A 185 16.32 4.88 6.28
CA ARG A 185 17.40 4.41 5.41
C ARG A 185 17.01 3.15 4.64
N LEU A 186 16.35 2.20 5.30
CA LEU A 186 15.92 0.94 4.69
C LEU A 186 14.86 1.18 3.60
N LEU A 187 13.89 2.06 3.87
CA LEU A 187 12.83 2.39 2.93
C LEU A 187 13.35 3.20 1.74
N LEU A 188 14.25 4.16 1.99
CA LEU A 188 14.89 4.95 0.93
C LEU A 188 15.70 4.04 0.01
N GLN A 189 16.58 3.21 0.59
CA GLN A 189 17.37 2.24 -0.17
C GLN A 189 16.49 1.23 -0.92
N ALA A 190 15.40 0.75 -0.31
CA ALA A 190 14.46 -0.14 -0.97
C ALA A 190 13.68 0.54 -2.11
N SER A 191 13.44 1.85 -2.01
CA SER A 191 12.75 2.63 -3.06
C SER A 191 13.64 2.89 -4.27
N GLU A 192 14.96 2.97 -4.08
CA GLU A 192 15.93 3.27 -5.14
C GLU A 192 16.59 2.01 -5.71
N SER A 193 16.69 0.93 -4.92
CA SER A 193 17.44 -0.27 -5.27
C SER A 193 16.97 -0.92 -6.56
N ALA A 194 17.90 -1.09 -7.51
CA ALA A 194 17.70 -1.81 -8.76
C ALA A 194 17.26 -3.28 -8.55
N GLY A 195 17.64 -3.88 -7.41
CA GLY A 195 17.30 -5.27 -7.08
C GLY A 195 15.82 -5.46 -6.74
N VAL A 196 15.14 -4.42 -6.26
CA VAL A 196 13.73 -4.48 -5.85
C VAL A 196 12.82 -4.36 -7.07
N ALA A 197 11.71 -5.10 -7.10
CA ALA A 197 10.70 -5.00 -8.16
C ALA A 197 10.10 -3.58 -8.20
N PRO A 198 9.82 -3.00 -9.39
CA PRO A 198 9.34 -1.62 -9.51
C PRO A 198 8.12 -1.30 -8.64
N ARG A 199 7.17 -2.24 -8.53
CA ARG A 199 5.98 -2.09 -7.65
C ARG A 199 6.34 -1.98 -6.18
N HIS A 200 7.25 -2.82 -5.68
CA HIS A 200 7.69 -2.77 -4.29
C HIS A 200 8.51 -1.53 -3.96
N ARG A 201 9.21 -0.94 -4.95
CA ARG A 201 9.83 0.38 -4.78
C ARG A 201 8.78 1.46 -4.53
N THR A 202 7.69 1.47 -5.30
CA THR A 202 6.58 2.41 -5.06
C THR A 202 5.89 2.19 -3.73
N CYS A 203 5.79 0.93 -3.25
CA CYS A 203 5.32 0.65 -1.90
C CYS A 203 6.26 1.25 -0.84
N ALA A 204 7.57 1.07 -0.98
CA ALA A 204 8.55 1.63 -0.05
C ALA A 204 8.48 3.16 -0.01
N ALA A 205 8.37 3.81 -1.18
CA ALA A 205 8.18 5.26 -1.28
C ALA A 205 6.87 5.72 -0.60
N ALA A 206 5.76 5.00 -0.79
CA ALA A 206 4.49 5.32 -0.16
C ALA A 206 4.55 5.20 1.38
N VAL A 207 5.20 4.15 1.89
CA VAL A 207 5.43 4.00 3.35
C VAL A 207 6.33 5.13 3.86
N LEU A 208 7.38 5.48 3.13
CA LEU A 208 8.28 6.59 3.49
C LEU A 208 7.52 7.93 3.57
N ALA A 209 6.61 8.20 2.62
CA ALA A 209 5.76 9.39 2.65
C ALA A 209 4.85 9.42 3.89
N VAL A 210 4.23 8.29 4.25
CA VAL A 210 3.42 8.18 5.47
C VAL A 210 4.28 8.35 6.72
N CYS A 211 5.47 7.75 6.77
CA CYS A 211 6.42 7.91 7.86
C CYS A 211 6.86 9.37 8.05
N ALA A 212 7.08 10.11 6.96
CA ALA A 212 7.40 11.54 7.02
C ALA A 212 6.23 12.35 7.60
N GLY A 213 4.99 12.06 7.18
CA GLY A 213 3.79 12.67 7.75
C GLY A 213 3.59 12.36 9.23
N ALA A 214 3.79 11.10 9.64
CA ALA A 214 3.70 10.69 11.04
C ALA A 214 4.78 11.36 11.90
N LEU A 215 6.03 11.42 11.41
CA LEU A 215 7.13 12.10 12.09
C LEU A 215 6.80 13.60 12.27
N TYR A 216 6.32 14.26 11.22
CA TYR A 216 5.90 15.66 11.28
C TYR A 216 4.79 15.86 12.34
N GLY A 217 3.75 15.03 12.32
CA GLY A 217 2.67 15.10 13.30
C GLY A 217 3.12 14.86 14.74
N ALA A 218 4.09 13.97 14.97
CA ALA A 218 4.63 13.70 16.30
C ALA A 218 5.54 14.84 16.83
N ILE A 219 6.20 15.56 15.93
CA ILE A 219 7.02 16.71 16.26
C ILE A 219 6.14 17.95 16.50
N ASN A 220 5.14 18.16 15.65
CA ASN A 220 4.20 19.28 15.71
C ASN A 220 2.78 18.82 16.11
N PRO A 221 2.54 18.51 17.41
CA PRO A 221 1.25 18.00 17.87
C PRO A 221 0.09 18.98 17.67
N TYR A 222 0.37 20.29 17.55
CA TYR A 222 -0.61 21.33 17.23
C TYR A 222 -1.32 21.07 15.89
N SER A 223 -0.60 20.49 14.92
CA SER A 223 -1.20 20.09 13.63
C SER A 223 -2.26 18.98 13.76
N LEU A 224 -2.23 18.24 14.87
CA LEU A 224 -3.11 17.12 15.17
C LEU A 224 -4.12 17.41 16.26
N GLU A 225 -4.18 18.64 16.80
CA GLU A 225 -5.10 18.99 17.91
C GLU A 225 -6.58 18.83 17.57
N HIS A 226 -6.93 18.98 16.29
CA HIS A 226 -8.27 18.74 15.78
C HIS A 226 -8.66 17.25 15.82
N PHE A 227 -7.69 16.36 15.97
CA PHE A 227 -7.89 14.92 16.08
C PHE A 227 -7.67 14.47 17.54
N ASP A 228 -8.44 13.47 17.99
CA ASP A 228 -8.24 12.87 19.33
C ASP A 228 -6.82 12.35 19.55
N ILE A 229 -6.11 12.04 18.46
CA ILE A 229 -4.72 11.61 18.44
C ILE A 229 -3.79 12.69 18.99
N GLY A 230 -3.98 13.97 18.61
CA GLY A 230 -3.13 15.08 19.08
C GLY A 230 -3.24 15.30 20.58
N ARG A 231 -4.47 15.21 21.13
CA ARG A 231 -4.72 15.31 22.57
C ARG A 231 -4.04 14.19 23.37
N ARG A 232 -4.01 12.97 22.84
CA ARG A 232 -3.35 11.82 23.48
C ARG A 232 -1.82 11.91 23.44
N MET A 233 -1.25 12.59 22.45
CA MET A 233 0.20 12.74 22.26
C MET A 233 0.80 13.95 22.99
N ALA A 234 -0.02 14.80 23.60
CA ALA A 234 0.38 16.00 24.32
C ALA A 234 1.09 15.67 25.66
N GLN A 235 2.35 15.24 25.58
CA GLN A 235 3.21 15.11 26.76
C GLN A 235 3.86 16.47 27.12
N PRO A 236 3.70 16.99 28.36
CA PRO A 236 4.12 18.34 28.75
C PRO A 236 5.61 18.64 28.55
N TRP A 237 6.47 17.65 28.76
CA TRP A 237 7.92 17.80 28.71
C TRP A 237 8.46 17.78 27.26
N LEU A 238 7.83 17.04 26.34
CA LEU A 238 8.19 17.01 24.91
C LEU A 238 7.53 18.15 24.11
N LEU A 239 6.51 18.82 24.66
CA LEU A 239 5.95 20.05 24.07
C LEU A 239 6.93 21.23 24.15
N ARG A 240 7.80 21.26 25.16
CA ARG A 240 8.83 22.30 25.28
C ARG A 240 9.97 22.15 24.26
N SER A 241 10.20 20.95 23.75
CA SER A 241 11.24 20.64 22.75
C SER A 241 10.72 20.56 21.32
N SER A 242 9.40 20.65 21.08
CA SER A 242 8.80 20.55 19.74
C SER A 242 9.26 21.64 18.79
N ALA A 243 9.41 22.88 19.27
CA ALA A 243 9.89 24.00 18.46
C ALA A 243 11.31 23.76 17.92
N LEU A 244 12.21 23.24 18.76
CA LEU A 244 13.57 22.87 18.38
C LEU A 244 13.60 21.64 17.44
N LEU A 245 12.77 20.64 17.71
CA LEU A 245 12.67 19.44 16.87
C LEU A 245 12.09 19.73 15.48
N THR A 246 11.12 20.65 15.38
CA THR A 246 10.54 21.05 14.08
C THR A 246 11.60 21.70 13.18
N ALA A 247 12.55 22.43 13.76
CA ALA A 247 13.64 23.04 13.01
C ALA A 247 14.75 22.04 12.65
N LEU A 248 15.06 21.07 13.54
CA LEU A 248 16.18 20.15 13.35
C LEU A 248 15.88 18.96 12.44
N VAL A 249 14.63 18.49 12.38
CA VAL A 249 14.25 17.30 11.60
C VAL A 249 14.38 17.50 10.09
N PRO A 250 13.96 18.63 9.48
CA PRO A 250 14.23 18.90 8.07
C PRO A 250 15.74 18.95 7.76
N ILE A 251 16.54 19.50 8.67
CA ILE A 251 18.01 19.59 8.53
C ILE A 251 18.63 18.19 8.58
N ALA A 252 18.19 17.33 9.49
CA ALA A 252 18.67 15.95 9.58
C ALA A 252 18.28 15.12 8.35
N PHE A 253 17.05 15.29 7.83
CA PHE A 253 16.62 14.64 6.59
C PHE A 253 17.41 15.11 5.38
N LEU A 254 17.65 16.41 5.25
CA LEU A 254 18.50 16.96 4.19
C LEU A 254 19.93 16.45 4.30
N TRP A 255 20.52 16.44 5.50
CA TRP A 255 21.89 15.99 5.70
C TRP A 255 22.09 14.50 5.41
N ILE A 256 21.12 13.66 5.78
CA ILE A 256 21.16 12.22 5.46
C ILE A 256 20.94 11.99 3.96
N GLY A 257 20.01 12.73 3.33
CA GLY A 257 19.75 12.64 1.89
C GLY A 257 20.88 13.17 1.00
N ILE A 258 21.74 14.06 1.50
CA ILE A 258 22.94 14.54 0.79
C ILE A 258 24.10 13.53 0.86
N ARG A 259 24.08 12.61 1.83
CA ARG A 259 25.14 11.60 2.03
C ARG A 259 24.81 10.22 1.46
N SER A 260 23.57 9.98 1.05
CA SER A 260 23.13 8.80 0.28
C SER A 260 23.31 9.03 -1.20
#